data_AF-A0A2G9ULW2-F1
#
_entry.id   AF-A0A2G9ULW2-F1
#
_cell.length_a   1.000
_cell.length_b   1.000
_cell.length_c   1.000
_cell.angle_alpha   90.00
_cell.angle_beta   90.00
_cell.angle_gamma   90.00
#
_symmetry.space_group_name_H-M   'P 1'
#
loop_
_entity.id
_entity.type
_entity.pdbx_description
1 polymer ?
#
loop_
_entity_poly.entity_id
_entity_poly.type
_entity_poly.pdbx_seq_one_letter_code
_entity_poly.pdbx_strand_id
1 'polypeptide(L)'
;MIASTARHANKVLSYYDKHDANELTMQKRREYKEAKVSEMNRNVRDNFLSDAARERLGDALSDSLLNLTTDLRSPFAAFLLSLQLVSNIAAIFDFRLPYLLSFRDVSLRERWSRELLDNDWFKFCQSVLSLGLHLGMPPENLHFNYPHSNIIEQARFVLEGVVAPKVS
;
A
#
# COMPACT_ATOMS: atom_id res chain seq x y z
N MET A 1 -9.75 -29.06 -55.16
CA MET A 1 -9.77 -29.33 -53.70
C MET A 1 -8.59 -28.68 -52.96
N ILE A 2 -7.34 -28.77 -53.44
CA ILE A 2 -6.13 -28.29 -52.75
C ILE A 2 -6.11 -26.78 -52.41
N ALA A 3 -6.64 -25.93 -53.29
CA ALA A 3 -6.65 -24.47 -53.10
C ALA A 3 -7.61 -23.94 -52.01
N SER A 4 -8.58 -24.77 -51.57
CA SER A 4 -9.50 -24.45 -50.48
C SER A 4 -8.87 -24.77 -49.13
N THR A 5 -8.17 -25.91 -49.03
CA THR A 5 -7.47 -26.36 -47.82
C THR A 5 -6.30 -25.43 -47.47
N ALA A 6 -5.54 -24.98 -48.48
CA ALA A 6 -4.43 -24.02 -48.27
C ALA A 6 -4.92 -22.64 -47.78
N ARG A 7 -6.05 -22.14 -48.31
CA ARG A 7 -6.67 -20.89 -47.84
C ARG A 7 -7.20 -21.00 -46.41
N HIS A 8 -7.76 -22.16 -46.05
CA HIS A 8 -8.22 -22.42 -44.68
C HIS A 8 -7.03 -22.48 -43.70
N ALA A 9 -5.96 -23.18 -44.05
CA ALA A 9 -4.75 -23.27 -43.25
C ALA A 9 -4.08 -21.90 -43.02
N ASN A 10 -3.97 -21.06 -44.06
CA ASN A 10 -3.41 -19.71 -43.92
C ASN A 10 -4.28 -18.80 -43.04
N LYS A 11 -5.61 -18.96 -43.08
CA LYS A 11 -6.52 -18.21 -42.20
C LYS A 11 -6.32 -18.63 -40.74
N VAL A 12 -6.19 -19.92 -40.47
CA VAL A 12 -5.95 -20.46 -39.13
C VAL A 12 -4.62 -19.97 -38.56
N LEU A 13 -3.53 -20.03 -39.35
CA LEU A 13 -2.22 -19.49 -38.95
C LEU A 13 -2.29 -17.99 -38.61
N SER A 14 -2.94 -17.20 -39.46
CA SER A 14 -3.13 -15.77 -39.20
C SER A 14 -3.95 -15.47 -37.93
N TYR A 15 -4.87 -16.36 -37.54
CA TYR A 15 -5.59 -16.22 -36.27
C TYR A 15 -4.66 -16.45 -35.07
N TYR A 16 -3.80 -17.47 -35.12
CA TYR A 16 -2.83 -17.74 -34.06
C TYR A 16 -1.81 -16.60 -33.93
N ASP A 17 -1.27 -16.10 -35.04
CA ASP A 17 -0.33 -14.97 -35.01
C ASP A 17 -0.94 -13.71 -34.37
N LYS A 18 -2.22 -13.43 -34.68
CA LYS A 18 -2.95 -12.30 -34.09
C LYS A 18 -3.26 -12.51 -32.60
N HIS A 19 -3.61 -13.74 -32.23
CA HIS A 19 -3.85 -14.11 -30.83
C HIS A 19 -2.58 -13.92 -29.99
N ASP A 20 -1.45 -14.43 -30.47
CA ASP A 20 -0.16 -14.36 -29.79
C ASP A 20 0.35 -12.90 -29.69
N ALA A 21 0.16 -12.10 -30.75
CA ALA A 21 0.45 -10.67 -30.71
C ALA A 21 -0.42 -9.91 -29.69
N ASN A 22 -1.68 -10.31 -29.55
CA ASN A 22 -2.59 -9.72 -28.56
C ASN A 22 -2.19 -10.11 -27.13
N GLU A 23 -1.88 -11.38 -26.88
CA GLU A 23 -1.35 -11.87 -25.59
C GLU A 23 -0.07 -11.11 -25.20
N LEU A 24 0.88 -10.96 -26.12
CA LEU A 24 2.11 -10.20 -25.89
C LEU A 24 1.82 -8.72 -25.55
N THR A 25 0.81 -8.12 -26.20
CA THR A 25 0.41 -6.73 -25.93
C THR A 25 -0.22 -6.60 -24.55
N MET A 26 -1.06 -7.55 -24.16
CA MET A 26 -1.70 -7.58 -22.84
C MET A 26 -0.66 -7.81 -21.73
N GLN A 27 0.30 -8.69 -21.95
CA GLN A 27 1.41 -8.93 -21.04
C GLN A 27 2.25 -7.66 -20.81
N LYS A 28 2.66 -6.97 -21.89
CA LYS A 28 3.40 -5.70 -21.79
C LYS A 28 2.62 -4.62 -21.04
N ARG A 29 1.30 -4.54 -21.25
CA ARG A 29 0.43 -3.60 -20.52
C ARG A 29 0.35 -3.92 -19.03
N ARG A 30 0.32 -5.21 -18.67
CA ARG A 30 0.33 -5.65 -17.28
C ARG A 30 1.64 -5.29 -16.59
N GLU A 31 2.77 -5.63 -17.21
CA GLU A 31 4.11 -5.31 -16.69
C GLU A 31 4.30 -3.79 -16.50
N TYR A 32 3.85 -2.99 -17.46
CA TYR A 32 3.90 -1.53 -17.34
C TYR A 32 3.08 -1.01 -16.15
N LYS A 33 1.86 -1.53 -15.94
CA LYS A 33 1.01 -1.15 -14.81
C LYS A 33 1.65 -1.55 -13.48
N GLU A 34 2.18 -2.77 -13.38
CA GLU A 34 2.87 -3.26 -12.19
C GLU A 34 4.11 -2.41 -11.86
N ALA A 35 4.90 -2.05 -12.88
CA ALA A 35 6.04 -1.14 -12.72
C ALA A 35 5.61 0.24 -12.21
N LYS A 36 4.52 0.80 -12.74
CA LYS A 36 3.99 2.09 -12.29
C LYS A 36 3.46 2.07 -10.87
N VAL A 37 2.79 0.99 -10.46
CA VAL A 37 2.37 0.81 -9.06
C VAL A 37 3.59 0.70 -8.14
N SER A 38 4.62 -0.06 -8.54
CA SER A 38 5.86 -0.19 -7.78
C SER A 38 6.59 1.16 -7.61
N GLU A 39 6.67 1.96 -8.68
CA GLU A 39 7.22 3.31 -8.66
C GLU A 39 6.43 4.23 -7.71
N MET A 40 5.10 4.21 -7.80
CA MET A 40 4.21 5.01 -6.94
C MET A 40 4.37 4.61 -5.46
N ASN A 41 4.37 3.31 -5.15
CA ASN A 41 4.53 2.81 -3.79
C ASN A 41 5.86 3.25 -3.17
N ARG A 42 6.94 3.22 -3.96
CA ARG A 42 8.26 3.70 -3.54
C ARG A 42 8.24 5.20 -3.26
N ASN A 43 7.65 5.98 -4.14
CA ASN A 43 7.55 7.44 -3.94
C ASN A 43 6.75 7.78 -2.68
N VAL A 44 5.64 7.08 -2.43
CA VAL A 44 4.82 7.30 -1.23
C VAL A 44 5.61 6.95 0.03
N ARG A 45 6.26 5.79 0.03
CA ARG A 45 7.12 5.35 1.13
C ARG A 45 8.20 6.37 1.42
N ASP A 46 9.05 6.66 0.44
CA ASP A 46 10.30 7.37 0.67
C ASP A 46 10.06 8.84 1.04
N ASN A 47 9.04 9.47 0.42
CA ASN A 47 8.78 10.90 0.60
C ASN A 47 7.77 11.24 1.69
N PHE A 48 6.82 10.35 2.00
CA PHE A 48 5.66 10.70 2.83
C PHE A 48 5.51 9.85 4.09
N LEU A 49 5.97 8.61 4.10
CA LEU A 49 5.72 7.66 5.21
C LEU A 49 6.98 6.99 5.79
N SER A 50 8.17 7.41 5.35
CA SER A 50 9.46 6.91 5.83
C SER A 50 9.78 7.43 7.23
N ASP A 51 10.69 6.77 7.94
CA ASP A 51 11.17 7.24 9.24
C ASP A 51 11.76 8.66 9.16
N ALA A 52 12.46 8.98 8.07
CA ALA A 52 12.98 10.32 7.82
C ALA A 52 11.87 11.35 7.55
N ALA A 53 10.78 10.96 6.87
CA ALA A 53 9.62 11.84 6.69
C ALA A 53 8.90 12.08 8.02
N ARG A 54 8.74 11.02 8.83
CA ARG A 54 8.18 11.08 10.18
C ARG A 54 8.99 11.98 11.10
N GLU A 55 10.32 11.85 11.11
CA GLU A 55 11.20 12.66 11.95
C GLU A 55 11.09 14.15 11.58
N ARG A 56 11.20 14.49 10.29
CA ARG A 56 11.01 15.87 9.80
C ARG A 56 9.65 16.44 10.17
N LEU A 57 8.59 15.63 10.05
CA LEU A 57 7.24 16.01 10.45
C LEU A 57 7.16 16.25 11.97
N GLY A 58 7.81 15.41 12.77
CA GLY A 58 7.87 15.57 14.22
C GLY A 58 8.56 16.84 14.68
N ASP A 59 9.71 17.14 14.10
CA ASP A 59 10.44 18.36 14.42
C ASP A 59 9.61 19.61 14.07
N ALA A 60 8.92 19.60 12.94
CA ALA A 60 8.04 20.70 12.53
C ALA A 60 6.76 20.82 13.38
N LEU A 61 6.27 19.71 13.91
CA LEU A 61 5.05 19.67 14.73
C LEU A 61 5.31 19.99 16.20
N SER A 62 6.52 19.81 16.74
CA SER A 62 6.80 19.76 18.19
C SER A 62 6.30 20.95 19.03
N ASP A 63 5.95 22.09 18.42
CA ASP A 63 5.25 23.20 19.09
C ASP A 63 4.29 23.95 18.16
N SER A 64 3.82 23.29 17.10
CA SER A 64 3.00 23.93 16.06
C SER A 64 1.52 23.91 16.42
N LEU A 65 0.84 25.04 16.16
CA LEU A 65 -0.63 25.15 16.18
C LEU A 65 -1.28 24.60 14.90
N LEU A 66 -0.61 23.66 14.22
CA LEU A 66 -0.96 23.12 12.92
C LEU A 66 -0.93 24.16 11.78
N ASN A 67 0.25 24.74 11.54
CA ASN A 67 0.53 25.51 10.32
C ASN A 67 1.75 24.93 9.61
N LEU A 68 1.52 23.89 8.80
CA LEU A 68 2.59 23.17 8.11
C LEU A 68 3.03 23.88 6.82
N THR A 69 4.34 23.88 6.61
CA THR A 69 4.97 24.29 5.35
C THR A 69 4.49 23.40 4.20
N THR A 70 4.51 23.92 2.97
CA THR A 70 3.95 23.24 1.80
C THR A 70 4.53 21.85 1.56
N ASP A 71 5.81 21.65 1.86
CA ASP A 71 6.53 20.38 1.74
C ASP A 71 6.10 19.33 2.79
N LEU A 72 5.61 19.75 3.96
CA LEU A 72 5.17 18.87 5.04
C LEU A 72 3.66 18.58 5.03
N ARG A 73 2.87 19.35 4.29
CA ARG A 73 1.42 19.10 4.12
C ARG A 73 1.15 17.72 3.53
N SER A 74 1.92 17.30 2.52
CA SER A 74 1.74 16.00 1.87
C SER A 74 2.11 14.81 2.78
N PRO A 75 3.28 14.78 3.45
CA PRO A 75 3.58 13.79 4.48
C PRO A 75 2.52 13.70 5.58
N PHE A 76 2.08 14.84 6.11
CA PHE A 76 1.06 14.86 7.16
C PHE A 76 -0.29 14.31 6.68
N ALA A 77 -0.74 14.71 5.48
CA ALA A 77 -1.94 14.16 4.88
C ALA A 77 -1.83 12.66 4.62
N ALA A 78 -0.68 12.18 4.14
CA ALA A 78 -0.43 10.75 3.94
C ALA A 78 -0.50 9.97 5.25
N PHE A 79 0.07 10.50 6.33
CA PHE A 79 -0.03 9.90 7.66
C PHE A 79 -1.50 9.79 8.10
N LEU A 80 -2.25 10.89 8.06
CA LEU A 80 -3.66 10.91 8.43
C LEU A 80 -4.52 9.94 7.60
N LEU A 81 -4.33 9.93 6.28
CA LEU A 81 -5.04 9.01 5.39
C LEU A 81 -4.68 7.56 5.68
N SER A 82 -3.44 7.28 6.11
CA SER A 82 -3.03 5.94 6.52
C SER A 82 -3.73 5.49 7.80
N LEU A 83 -3.94 6.40 8.77
CA LEU A 83 -4.76 6.11 9.96
C LEU A 83 -6.19 5.70 9.58
N GLN A 84 -6.80 6.47 8.68
CA GLN A 84 -8.17 6.21 8.21
C GLN A 84 -8.25 4.90 7.43
N LEU A 85 -7.28 4.63 6.57
CA LEU A 85 -7.20 3.39 5.80
C LEU A 85 -7.15 2.16 6.73
N VAL A 86 -6.27 2.16 7.72
CA VAL A 86 -6.15 1.04 8.67
C VAL A 86 -7.44 0.85 9.46
N SER A 87 -8.08 1.95 9.88
CA SER A 87 -9.38 1.90 10.55
C SER A 87 -10.47 1.27 9.66
N ASN A 88 -10.49 1.63 8.38
CA ASN A 88 -11.44 1.08 7.41
C ASN A 88 -11.17 -0.41 7.14
N ILE A 89 -9.92 -0.81 6.97
CA ILE A 89 -9.55 -2.22 6.75
C ILE A 89 -9.95 -3.03 7.99
N ALA A 90 -9.63 -2.56 9.19
CA ALA A 90 -10.02 -3.24 10.42
C ALA A 90 -11.55 -3.41 10.52
N ALA A 91 -12.33 -2.40 10.14
CA ALA A 91 -13.79 -2.50 10.10
C ALA A 91 -14.30 -3.51 9.05
N ILE A 92 -13.69 -3.58 7.86
CA ILE A 92 -14.05 -4.53 6.79
C ILE A 92 -13.81 -5.98 7.26
N PHE A 93 -12.74 -6.22 7.99
CA PHE A 93 -12.36 -7.56 8.47
C PHE A 93 -12.87 -7.88 9.88
N ASP A 94 -13.80 -7.07 10.42
CA ASP A 94 -14.35 -7.22 11.79
C ASP A 94 -13.27 -7.34 12.88
N PHE A 95 -12.17 -6.61 12.69
CA PHE A 95 -11.05 -6.57 13.62
C PHE A 95 -11.13 -5.34 14.52
N ARG A 96 -11.03 -5.56 15.83
CA ARG A 96 -10.91 -4.47 16.80
C ARG A 96 -9.44 -4.06 16.94
N LEU A 97 -9.11 -2.87 16.46
CA LEU A 97 -7.78 -2.29 16.65
C LEU A 97 -7.44 -2.14 18.15
N PRO A 98 -6.18 -2.37 18.54
CA PRO A 98 -5.72 -2.19 19.92
C PRO A 98 -5.80 -0.74 20.37
N TYR A 99 -5.65 0.20 19.43
CA TYR A 99 -5.74 1.63 19.68
C TYR A 99 -6.67 2.30 18.66
N LEU A 100 -7.54 3.17 19.17
CA LEU A 100 -8.38 4.05 18.36
C LEU A 100 -7.61 5.34 18.07
N LEU A 101 -7.12 5.46 16.85
CA LEU A 101 -6.50 6.68 16.34
C LEU A 101 -7.51 7.43 15.47
N SER A 102 -8.08 8.49 16.01
CA SER A 102 -9.07 9.31 15.33
C SER A 102 -8.41 10.25 14.32
N PHE A 103 -8.73 10.08 13.03
CA PHE A 103 -8.31 11.03 11.98
C PHE A 103 -8.66 12.48 12.37
N ARG A 104 -9.86 12.69 12.93
CA ARG A 104 -10.34 14.01 13.31
C ARG A 104 -9.53 14.61 14.45
N ASP A 105 -9.30 13.84 15.50
CA ASP A 105 -8.63 14.37 16.70
C ASP A 105 -7.14 14.62 16.45
N VAL A 106 -6.54 13.83 15.55
CA VAL A 106 -5.16 14.04 15.10
C VAL A 106 -5.08 15.27 14.17
N SER A 107 -6.06 15.48 13.28
CA SER A 107 -6.04 16.58 12.32
C SER A 107 -6.43 17.95 12.90
N LEU A 108 -7.28 17.99 13.92
CA LEU A 108 -7.74 19.23 14.56
C LEU A 108 -6.98 19.57 15.84
N ARG A 109 -5.87 18.87 16.12
CA ARG A 109 -5.16 19.03 17.37
C ARG A 109 -4.58 20.44 17.49
N GLU A 110 -4.93 21.12 18.58
CA GLU A 110 -4.51 22.50 18.83
C GLU A 110 -3.00 22.61 18.98
N ARG A 111 -2.33 21.67 19.65
CA ARG A 111 -0.88 21.66 19.81
C ARG A 111 -0.30 20.26 19.71
N TRP A 112 0.76 20.15 18.93
CA TRP A 112 1.56 18.95 18.84
C TRP A 112 2.81 19.05 19.71
N SER A 113 3.23 17.91 20.27
CA SER A 113 4.55 17.73 20.88
C SER A 113 5.22 16.51 20.24
N ARG A 114 6.54 16.39 20.39
CA ARG A 114 7.30 15.23 19.90
C ARG A 114 6.81 13.94 20.55
N GLU A 115 6.59 13.95 21.85
CA GLU A 115 6.09 12.79 22.60
C GLU A 115 4.71 12.34 22.13
N LEU A 116 3.83 13.30 21.80
CA LEU A 116 2.51 13.00 21.26
C LEU A 116 2.61 12.33 19.88
N LEU A 117 3.46 12.85 18.99
CA LEU A 117 3.66 12.21 17.69
C LEU A 117 4.29 10.83 17.82
N ASP A 118 5.32 10.69 18.65
CA ASP A 118 5.96 9.39 18.88
C ASP A 118 4.96 8.38 19.46
N ASN A 119 4.08 8.82 20.36
CA ASN A 119 3.03 7.98 20.93
C ASN A 119 1.97 7.57 19.89
N ASP A 120 1.47 8.51 19.09
CA ASP A 120 0.48 8.21 18.05
C ASP A 120 1.08 7.36 16.91
N TRP A 121 2.37 7.56 16.59
CA TRP A 121 3.11 6.70 15.66
C TRP A 121 3.27 5.29 16.20
N PHE A 122 3.69 5.12 17.46
CA PHE A 122 3.79 3.81 18.10
C PHE A 122 2.46 3.06 18.06
N LYS A 123 1.36 3.73 18.43
CA LYS A 123 0.01 3.15 18.37
C LYS A 123 -0.35 2.74 16.95
N PHE A 124 -0.01 3.56 15.96
CA PHE A 124 -0.26 3.27 14.56
C PHE A 124 0.51 2.03 14.09
N CYS A 125 1.80 1.95 14.38
CA CYS A 125 2.64 0.78 14.10
C CYS A 125 2.06 -0.49 14.72
N GLN A 126 1.67 -0.44 16.00
CA GLN A 126 1.09 -1.60 16.69
C GLN A 126 -0.26 -2.01 16.08
N SER A 127 -1.12 -1.05 15.74
CA SER A 127 -2.42 -1.30 15.10
C SER A 127 -2.24 -1.96 13.74
N VAL A 128 -1.33 -1.47 12.91
CA VAL A 128 -0.99 -2.07 11.60
C VAL A 128 -0.43 -3.48 11.78
N LEU A 129 0.51 -3.68 12.72
CA LEU A 129 1.11 -4.99 12.97
C LEU A 129 0.03 -6.00 13.41
N SER A 130 -0.82 -5.60 14.35
CA SER A 130 -1.89 -6.45 14.89
C SER A 130 -2.91 -6.83 13.81
N LEU A 131 -3.25 -5.88 12.93
CA LEU A 131 -4.11 -6.13 11.79
C LEU A 131 -3.48 -7.15 10.82
N GLY A 132 -2.19 -7.03 10.50
CA GLY A 132 -1.49 -7.98 9.64
C GLY A 132 -1.50 -9.40 10.21
N LEU A 133 -1.24 -9.55 11.52
CA LEU A 133 -1.33 -10.83 12.22
C LEU A 133 -2.76 -11.38 12.20
N HIS A 134 -3.77 -10.53 12.40
CA HIS A 134 -5.17 -10.92 12.34
C HIS A 134 -5.60 -11.41 10.96
N LEU A 135 -5.08 -10.78 9.89
CA LEU A 135 -5.28 -11.23 8.51
C LEU A 135 -4.58 -12.58 8.22
N GLY A 136 -3.75 -13.08 9.13
CA GLY A 136 -3.04 -14.36 8.99
C GLY A 136 -1.69 -14.24 8.30
N MET A 137 -1.10 -13.03 8.23
CA MET A 137 0.23 -12.86 7.67
C MET A 137 1.30 -13.44 8.60
N PRO A 138 2.34 -14.11 8.05
CA PRO A 138 3.45 -14.58 8.85
C PRO A 138 4.20 -13.42 9.54
N PRO A 139 4.59 -13.56 10.83
CA PRO A 139 5.31 -12.50 11.56
C PRO A 139 6.60 -12.03 10.89
N GLU A 140 7.31 -12.92 10.19
CA GLU A 140 8.53 -12.64 9.45
C GLU A 140 8.34 -11.64 8.30
N ASN A 141 7.11 -11.51 7.78
CA ASN A 141 6.77 -10.55 6.74
C ASN A 141 6.35 -9.19 7.30
N LEU A 142 6.25 -9.05 8.62
CA LEU A 142 5.74 -7.86 9.28
C LEU A 142 6.84 -7.14 10.07
N HIS A 143 6.93 -5.83 9.88
CA HIS A 143 8.00 -5.01 10.44
C HIS A 143 7.42 -3.86 11.26
N PHE A 144 7.67 -3.85 12.57
CA PHE A 144 7.05 -2.87 13.47
C PHE A 144 7.32 -1.42 13.08
N ASN A 145 8.57 -1.08 12.73
CA ASN A 145 8.96 0.30 12.39
C ASN A 145 8.56 0.74 10.97
N TYR A 146 8.04 -0.17 10.15
CA TYR A 146 7.70 0.12 8.75
C TYR A 146 6.21 -0.12 8.48
N PRO A 147 5.30 0.62 9.14
CA PRO A 147 3.85 0.39 9.04
C PRO A 147 3.32 0.54 7.62
N HIS A 148 3.87 1.46 6.82
CA HIS A 148 3.49 1.63 5.42
C HIS A 148 3.82 0.38 4.58
N SER A 149 4.95 -0.28 4.86
CA SER A 149 5.36 -1.50 4.16
C SER A 149 4.40 -2.62 4.51
N ASN A 150 4.06 -2.76 5.80
CA ASN A 150 3.07 -3.72 6.26
C ASN A 150 1.70 -3.47 5.61
N ILE A 151 1.24 -2.22 5.47
CA ILE A 151 -0.04 -1.90 4.82
C ILE A 151 -0.04 -2.35 3.35
N ILE A 152 1.06 -2.13 2.62
CA ILE A 152 1.20 -2.56 1.22
C ILE A 152 1.15 -4.10 1.14
N GLU A 153 1.90 -4.79 2.01
CA GLU A 153 1.92 -6.26 2.04
C GLU A 153 0.57 -6.85 2.48
N GLN A 154 -0.14 -6.19 3.41
CA GLN A 154 -1.50 -6.55 3.80
C GLN A 154 -2.46 -6.42 2.62
N ALA A 155 -2.39 -5.32 1.87
CA ALA A 155 -3.21 -5.14 0.68
C ALA A 155 -2.92 -6.20 -0.39
N ARG A 156 -1.66 -6.53 -0.64
CA ARG A 156 -1.27 -7.64 -1.53
C ARG A 156 -1.84 -8.96 -1.04
N PHE A 157 -1.65 -9.28 0.24
CA PHE A 157 -2.11 -10.52 0.85
C PHE A 157 -3.63 -10.70 0.72
N VAL A 158 -4.39 -9.61 0.94
CA VAL A 158 -5.86 -9.60 0.79
C VAL A 158 -6.29 -9.79 -0.67
N LEU A 159 -5.62 -9.13 -1.62
CA LEU A 159 -5.99 -9.16 -3.04
C LEU A 159 -5.57 -10.46 -3.74
N GLU A 160 -4.40 -10.99 -3.39
CA GLU A 160 -3.83 -12.17 -4.03
C GLU A 160 -4.34 -13.48 -3.40
N GLY A 161 -4.91 -13.40 -2.18
CA GLY A 161 -5.49 -14.52 -1.45
C GLY A 161 -4.43 -15.52 -1.01
N VAL A 162 -4.04 -15.49 0.28
CA VAL A 162 -3.12 -16.42 0.96
C VAL A 162 -2.17 -17.13 0.01
N VAL A 163 -0.97 -16.56 -0.20
CA VAL A 163 0.14 -17.29 -0.84
C VAL A 163 0.24 -18.65 -0.14
N ALA A 164 -0.15 -19.70 -0.87
CA ALA A 164 -0.08 -21.07 -0.40
C ALA A 164 1.32 -21.31 0.19
N PRO A 165 1.43 -22.03 1.32
CA PRO A 165 2.72 -22.24 1.96
C PRO A 165 3.66 -22.88 0.94
N LYS A 166 4.88 -22.33 0.83
CA LYS A 166 5.98 -23.05 0.19
C LYS A 166 6.18 -24.33 0.99
N VAL A 167 5.69 -25.43 0.44
CA VAL A 167 5.96 -26.77 0.95
C VAL A 167 7.48 -26.95 0.90
N SER A 168 8.08 -27.08 2.08
CA SER A 168 9.44 -27.57 2.28
C SER A 168 9.57 -29.01 1.83
#